data_AF-A0A163JSW0-F1
#
_entry.id   AF-A0A163JSW0-F1
#
_cell.length_a   1.000
_cell.length_b   1.000
_cell.length_c   1.000
_cell.angle_alpha   90.00
_cell.angle_beta   90.00
_cell.angle_gamma   90.00
#
_symmetry.space_group_name_H-M   'P 1'
#
loop_
_entity.id
_entity.type
_entity.pdbx_description
1 polymer ?
#
loop_
_entity_poly.entity_id
_entity_poly.type
_entity_poly.pdbx_seq_one_letter_code
_entity_poly.pdbx_strand_id
1 'polypeptide(L)'
;MTKANFTLPIHSPYINEALLTRYPSSQLGLDAFRTSVTSDPIPVQMGFVGRVVLLVLGQLLGTFAFTMCLQPAWLWLQSTLARWIPLALCALVAVLIIWQLWVLYFQLVTPARIVMLTLFSCLSSFVIVVNCCYEDGLLVMNLVGSGLVSFYCYTLQHKFHFSGPSPWFIGMAVVCLNASWLRFIFDLDALEILAPIGLAGVICTYVLLDLYYIMDNISGEDVILATTCLYVDVLYPMRCLHHLCELSDNLNMLDVLYPGPPHIE
;
A
#
# COMPACT_ATOMS: atom_id res chain seq x y z
N MET A 1 7.07 -51.07 55.22
CA MET A 1 6.34 -49.84 54.81
C MET A 1 7.25 -48.66 55.07
N THR A 2 7.97 -48.18 54.06
CA THR A 2 8.82 -47.00 54.15
C THR A 2 8.97 -46.43 52.74
N LYS A 3 8.63 -45.15 52.60
CA LYS A 3 8.37 -44.42 51.35
C LYS A 3 9.65 -44.22 50.53
N ALA A 4 9.57 -44.46 49.22
CA ALA A 4 10.57 -44.02 48.26
C ALA A 4 10.43 -42.50 48.06
N ASN A 5 11.49 -41.75 48.39
CA ASN A 5 11.59 -40.32 48.13
C ASN A 5 12.04 -40.13 46.68
N PHE A 6 11.11 -39.71 45.82
CA PHE A 6 11.40 -39.28 44.45
C PHE A 6 11.73 -37.79 44.48
N THR A 7 13.01 -37.45 44.40
CA THR A 7 13.48 -36.06 44.25
C THR A 7 13.44 -35.67 42.77
N LEU A 8 12.52 -34.77 42.42
CA LEU A 8 12.47 -34.13 41.10
C LEU A 8 13.65 -33.14 40.95
N PRO A 9 14.36 -33.11 39.82
CA PRO A 9 15.31 -32.05 39.52
C PRO A 9 14.55 -30.76 39.19
N ILE A 10 14.64 -29.77 40.08
CA ILE A 10 14.09 -28.43 39.91
C ILE A 10 15.15 -27.57 39.21
N HIS A 11 15.28 -27.70 37.90
CA HIS A 11 15.86 -26.64 37.05
C HIS A 11 15.45 -26.86 35.59
N SER A 12 14.26 -26.40 35.25
CA SER A 12 13.84 -26.12 33.88
C SER A 12 14.01 -24.61 33.66
N PRO A 13 14.82 -24.15 32.70
CA PRO A 13 15.05 -22.72 32.47
C PRO A 13 13.87 -22.00 31.80
N TYR A 14 12.71 -22.64 31.69
CA TYR A 14 11.55 -22.12 30.95
C TYR A 14 10.46 -21.48 31.82
N ILE A 15 10.79 -21.08 33.05
CA ILE A 15 9.83 -20.38 33.92
C ILE A 15 10.42 -19.02 34.28
N ASN A 16 10.24 -18.06 33.38
CA ASN A 16 10.05 -16.68 33.77
C ASN A 16 9.02 -16.05 32.82
N GLU A 17 7.93 -15.61 33.45
CA GLU A 17 6.94 -14.64 32.97
C GLU A 17 6.17 -15.00 31.69
N ALA A 18 5.10 -15.78 31.89
CA ALA A 18 3.93 -15.74 31.01
C ALA A 18 3.22 -14.38 31.15
N LEU A 19 3.83 -13.33 30.64
CA LEU A 19 3.12 -12.14 30.20
C LEU A 19 2.33 -12.59 28.98
N LEU A 20 1.01 -12.41 29.02
CA LEU A 20 0.07 -12.76 27.97
C LEU A 20 0.31 -11.86 26.75
N THR A 21 1.43 -12.04 26.05
CA THR A 21 1.65 -11.48 24.73
C THR A 21 0.74 -12.23 23.78
N ARG A 22 -0.34 -11.54 23.40
CA ARG A 22 -1.23 -11.94 22.33
C ARG A 22 -0.39 -11.95 21.05
N TYR A 23 0.13 -13.13 20.67
CA TYR A 23 0.79 -13.29 19.38
C TYR A 23 -0.21 -12.93 18.28
N PRO A 24 0.10 -12.00 17.36
CA PRO A 24 -0.71 -11.78 16.18
C PRO A 24 -0.72 -13.09 15.40
N SER A 25 -1.90 -13.66 15.19
CA SER A 25 -2.11 -14.96 14.55
C SER A 25 -1.66 -15.03 13.08
N SER A 26 -1.12 -13.94 12.54
CA SER A 26 -0.52 -13.85 11.21
C SER A 26 0.96 -14.27 11.14
N GLN A 27 1.70 -14.31 12.25
CA GLN A 27 3.15 -14.59 12.20
C GLN A 27 3.53 -16.06 12.43
N LEU A 28 2.72 -16.84 13.17
CA LEU A 28 3.07 -18.22 13.55
C LEU A 28 3.17 -19.21 12.37
N GLY A 29 2.75 -18.82 11.15
CA GLY A 29 2.83 -19.66 9.94
C GLY A 29 3.91 -19.25 8.93
N LEU A 30 4.54 -18.08 9.07
CA LEU A 30 5.53 -17.56 8.11
C LEU A 30 6.98 -17.70 8.59
N ASP A 31 7.20 -17.87 9.89
CA ASP A 31 8.55 -17.77 10.50
C ASP A 31 9.43 -19.03 10.36
N ALA A 32 8.91 -20.15 9.84
CA ALA A 32 9.68 -21.39 9.79
C ALA A 32 10.64 -21.49 8.58
N PHE A 33 10.38 -20.79 7.46
CA PHE A 33 11.19 -20.90 6.24
C PHE A 33 11.22 -19.65 5.35
N ARG A 34 10.73 -18.49 5.81
CA ARG A 34 10.60 -17.30 4.94
C ARG A 34 11.26 -16.07 5.56
N THR A 35 12.47 -15.76 5.12
CA THR A 35 13.16 -14.53 5.50
C THR A 35 12.43 -13.32 4.91
N SER A 36 12.20 -12.30 5.74
CA SER A 36 11.64 -11.02 5.32
C SER A 36 12.64 -10.24 4.46
N VAL A 37 12.13 -9.41 3.55
CA VAL A 37 12.96 -8.57 2.67
C VAL A 37 13.79 -7.59 3.50
N THR A 38 13.31 -7.15 4.67
CA THR A 38 14.08 -6.28 5.59
C THR A 38 15.41 -6.89 6.07
N SER A 39 15.55 -8.22 6.01
CA SER A 39 16.78 -8.94 6.39
C SER A 39 17.80 -9.07 5.25
N ASP A 40 17.40 -8.79 4.01
CA ASP A 40 18.26 -8.88 2.82
C ASP A 40 19.13 -7.63 2.62
N PRO A 41 20.25 -7.72 1.87
CA PRO A 41 21.08 -6.54 1.60
C PRO A 41 20.33 -5.48 0.80
N ILE A 42 20.60 -4.20 1.09
CA ILE A 42 20.02 -2.99 0.46
C ILE A 42 19.70 -3.12 -1.05
N PRO A 43 20.59 -3.60 -1.93
CA PRO A 43 20.30 -3.71 -3.36
C PRO A 43 19.14 -4.68 -3.68
N VAL A 44 18.94 -5.73 -2.88
CA VAL A 44 17.84 -6.69 -3.07
C VAL A 44 16.52 -6.07 -2.61
N GLN A 45 16.54 -5.37 -1.48
CA GLN A 45 15.37 -4.65 -0.95
C GLN A 45 14.86 -3.61 -1.94
N MET A 46 15.75 -2.76 -2.43
CA MET A 46 15.39 -1.70 -3.38
C MET A 46 14.96 -2.28 -4.73
N GLY A 47 15.54 -3.41 -5.16
CA GLY A 47 15.11 -4.15 -6.34
C GLY A 47 13.69 -4.71 -6.21
N PHE A 48 13.31 -5.21 -5.02
CA PHE A 48 11.95 -5.65 -4.74
C PHE A 48 10.97 -4.47 -4.75
N VAL A 49 11.24 -3.44 -3.95
CA VAL A 49 10.39 -2.24 -3.81
C VAL A 49 10.21 -1.55 -5.16
N GLY A 50 11.29 -1.38 -5.93
CA GLY A 50 11.26 -0.77 -7.25
C GLY A 50 10.38 -1.55 -8.24
N ARG A 51 10.36 -2.89 -8.18
CA ARG A 51 9.45 -3.72 -9.00
C ARG A 51 7.99 -3.55 -8.59
N VAL A 52 7.70 -3.53 -7.29
CA VAL A 52 6.34 -3.33 -6.77
C VAL A 52 5.81 -1.96 -7.20
N VAL A 53 6.58 -0.89 -6.94
CA VAL A 53 6.19 0.48 -7.32
C VAL A 53 6.03 0.62 -8.83
N LEU A 54 6.91 0.00 -9.63
CA LEU A 54 6.80 0.01 -11.10
C LEU A 54 5.53 -0.70 -11.59
N LEU A 55 5.16 -1.84 -11.01
CA LEU A 55 3.94 -2.55 -11.38
C LEU A 55 2.68 -1.75 -11.01
N VAL A 56 2.67 -1.12 -9.83
CA VAL A 56 1.58 -0.24 -9.39
C VAL A 56 1.47 0.99 -10.30
N LEU A 57 2.59 1.62 -10.65
CA LEU A 57 2.63 2.70 -11.63
C LEU A 57 2.08 2.28 -12.99
N GLY A 58 2.48 1.11 -13.47
CA GLY A 58 1.97 0.54 -14.72
C GLY A 58 0.46 0.28 -14.68
N GLN A 59 -0.07 -0.18 -13.55
CA GLN A 59 -1.50 -0.38 -13.35
C GLN A 59 -2.26 0.95 -13.32
N LEU A 60 -1.73 1.95 -12.61
CA LEU A 60 -2.34 3.27 -12.53
C LEU A 60 -2.37 3.97 -13.90
N LEU A 61 -1.30 3.81 -14.70
CA LEU A 61 -1.26 4.30 -16.07
C LEU A 61 -2.22 3.53 -16.98
N GLY A 62 -2.28 2.21 -16.82
CA GLY A 62 -3.21 1.35 -17.55
C GLY A 62 -4.67 1.70 -17.27
N THR A 63 -5.03 1.93 -16.01
CA THR A 63 -6.38 2.37 -15.66
C THR A 63 -6.66 3.76 -16.16
N PHE A 64 -5.70 4.69 -16.11
CA PHE A 64 -5.85 6.02 -16.71
C PHE A 64 -6.16 5.93 -18.20
N ALA A 65 -5.35 5.20 -18.96
CA ALA A 65 -5.51 5.06 -20.40
C ALA A 65 -6.87 4.43 -20.74
N PHE A 66 -7.27 3.39 -20.00
CA PHE A 66 -8.55 2.75 -20.20
C PHE A 66 -9.72 3.67 -19.83
N THR A 67 -9.60 4.45 -18.76
CA THR A 67 -10.58 5.47 -18.38
C THR A 67 -10.76 6.52 -19.47
N MET A 68 -9.67 7.03 -20.06
CA MET A 68 -9.73 7.97 -21.18
C MET A 68 -10.43 7.37 -22.42
N CYS A 69 -10.21 6.07 -22.71
CA CYS A 69 -10.92 5.38 -23.79
C CYS A 69 -12.42 5.19 -23.51
N LEU A 70 -12.81 5.00 -22.24
CA LEU A 70 -14.20 4.81 -21.83
C LEU A 70 -14.99 6.12 -21.68
N GLN A 71 -14.32 7.26 -21.49
CA GLN A 71 -14.93 8.57 -21.30
C GLN A 71 -16.02 8.94 -22.34
N PRO A 72 -15.84 8.77 -23.67
CA PRO A 72 -16.89 9.11 -24.64
C PRO A 72 -18.13 8.21 -24.51
N ALA A 73 -17.95 6.93 -24.21
CA ALA A 73 -19.06 6.01 -23.98
C ALA A 73 -19.82 6.35 -22.69
N TRP A 74 -19.10 6.83 -21.67
CA TRP A 74 -19.69 7.25 -20.42
C TRP A 74 -20.58 8.49 -20.54
N LEU A 75 -20.17 9.50 -21.32
CA LEU A 75 -20.99 10.69 -21.57
C LEU A 75 -22.35 10.34 -22.20
N TRP A 76 -22.35 9.36 -23.11
CA TRP A 76 -23.58 8.83 -23.68
C TRP A 76 -24.44 8.11 -22.61
N LEU A 77 -23.83 7.28 -21.78
CA LEU A 77 -24.51 6.55 -20.71
C LEU A 77 -25.10 7.49 -19.64
N GLN A 78 -24.40 8.58 -19.32
CA GLN A 78 -24.83 9.58 -18.34
C GLN A 78 -26.15 10.24 -18.77
N SER A 79 -26.32 10.54 -20.05
CA SER A 79 -27.56 11.12 -20.59
C SER A 79 -28.78 10.20 -20.42
N THR A 80 -28.56 8.89 -20.44
CA THR A 80 -29.64 7.88 -20.40
C THR A 80 -29.95 7.38 -18.99
N LEU A 81 -28.93 7.25 -18.13
CA LEU A 81 -29.01 6.55 -16.84
C LEU A 81 -28.58 7.39 -15.63
N ALA A 82 -28.56 8.73 -15.74
CA ALA A 82 -28.14 9.67 -14.70
C ALA A 82 -28.59 9.32 -13.26
N ARG A 83 -29.84 8.86 -13.11
CA ARG A 83 -30.45 8.55 -11.79
C ARG A 83 -29.85 7.32 -11.11
N TRP A 84 -29.30 6.36 -11.85
CA TRP A 84 -28.79 5.09 -11.32
C TRP A 84 -27.28 5.07 -11.11
N ILE A 85 -26.56 6.12 -11.56
CA ILE A 85 -25.09 6.20 -11.51
C ILE A 85 -24.55 6.08 -10.08
N PRO A 86 -25.07 6.79 -9.06
CA PRO A 86 -24.49 6.71 -7.72
C PRO A 86 -24.69 5.33 -7.09
N LEU A 87 -25.82 4.68 -7.37
CA LEU A 87 -26.13 3.34 -6.88
C LEU A 87 -25.23 2.29 -7.53
N ALA A 88 -25.02 2.39 -8.85
CA ALA A 88 -24.13 1.50 -9.58
C ALA A 88 -22.67 1.65 -9.12
N LEU A 89 -22.21 2.88 -8.86
CA LEU A 89 -20.88 3.15 -8.32
C LEU A 89 -20.70 2.52 -6.94
N CYS A 90 -21.66 2.73 -6.04
CA CYS A 90 -21.60 2.19 -4.68
C CYS A 90 -21.61 0.65 -4.68
N ALA A 91 -22.43 0.03 -5.54
CA ALA A 91 -22.43 -1.42 -5.71
C ALA A 91 -21.10 -1.95 -6.27
N LEU A 92 -20.50 -1.26 -7.25
CA LEU A 92 -19.22 -1.64 -7.83
C LEU A 92 -18.10 -1.57 -6.78
N VAL A 93 -18.03 -0.48 -6.00
CA VAL A 93 -17.07 -0.35 -4.89
C VAL A 93 -17.27 -1.45 -3.84
N ALA A 94 -18.52 -1.77 -3.47
CA ALA A 94 -18.79 -2.86 -2.53
C ALA A 94 -18.32 -4.23 -3.06
N VAL A 95 -18.53 -4.51 -4.35
CA VAL A 95 -18.02 -5.73 -5.01
C VAL A 95 -16.50 -5.76 -4.97
N LEU A 96 -15.81 -4.64 -5.23
CA LEU A 96 -14.35 -4.56 -5.15
C LEU A 96 -13.83 -4.87 -3.75
N ILE A 97 -14.49 -4.37 -2.70
CA ILE A 97 -14.11 -4.62 -1.30
C ILE A 97 -14.29 -6.11 -0.95
N ILE A 98 -15.45 -6.70 -1.28
CA ILE A 98 -15.72 -8.12 -1.01
C ILE A 98 -14.75 -9.02 -1.78
N TRP A 99 -14.50 -8.68 -3.04
CA TRP A 99 -13.56 -9.38 -3.90
C TRP A 99 -12.14 -9.36 -3.32
N GLN A 100 -11.72 -8.24 -2.73
CA GLN A 100 -10.40 -8.15 -2.10
C GLN A 100 -10.29 -9.02 -0.85
N LEU A 101 -11.30 -8.98 0.04
CA LEU A 101 -11.33 -9.86 1.22
C LEU A 101 -11.21 -11.33 0.82
N TRP A 102 -11.87 -11.70 -0.29
CA TRP A 102 -11.81 -13.04 -0.83
C TRP A 102 -10.40 -13.43 -1.29
N VAL A 103 -9.73 -12.58 -2.07
CA VAL A 103 -8.38 -12.85 -2.60
C VAL A 103 -7.36 -13.01 -1.46
N LEU A 104 -7.51 -12.23 -0.39
CA LEU A 104 -6.64 -12.31 0.78
C LEU A 104 -6.85 -13.60 1.57
N TYR A 105 -8.12 -14.01 1.77
CA TYR A 105 -8.45 -15.19 2.56
C TYR A 105 -8.02 -16.52 1.91
N PHE A 106 -8.20 -16.64 0.59
CA PHE A 106 -8.01 -17.93 -0.10
C PHE A 106 -6.59 -18.22 -0.59
N GLN A 107 -5.61 -17.33 -0.32
CA GLN A 107 -4.20 -17.46 -0.76
C GLN A 107 -4.04 -18.08 -2.17
N LEU A 108 -4.61 -17.44 -3.18
CA LEU A 108 -4.67 -17.98 -4.54
C LEU A 108 -3.27 -18.27 -5.14
N VAL A 109 -3.21 -19.14 -6.14
CA VAL A 109 -1.98 -19.38 -6.92
C VAL A 109 -1.58 -18.13 -7.72
N THR A 110 -0.28 -17.94 -7.96
CA THR A 110 0.31 -16.79 -8.67
C THR A 110 -0.39 -16.40 -9.99
N PRO A 111 -0.68 -17.31 -10.94
CA PRO A 111 -1.36 -16.94 -12.18
C PRO A 111 -2.79 -16.44 -11.94
N ALA A 112 -3.50 -16.99 -10.95
CA ALA A 112 -4.83 -16.52 -10.61
C ALA A 112 -4.78 -15.10 -10.02
N ARG A 113 -3.76 -14.76 -9.22
CA ARG A 113 -3.57 -13.39 -8.70
C ARG A 113 -3.40 -12.37 -9.83
N ILE A 114 -2.66 -12.71 -10.89
CA ILE A 114 -2.49 -11.83 -12.06
C ILE A 114 -3.83 -11.58 -12.75
N VAL A 115 -4.61 -12.63 -13.02
CA VAL A 115 -5.93 -12.50 -13.65
C VAL A 115 -6.84 -11.64 -12.77
N MET A 116 -6.88 -11.89 -11.47
CA MET A 116 -7.68 -11.09 -10.53
C MET A 116 -7.25 -9.62 -10.54
N LEU A 117 -5.95 -9.35 -10.58
CA LEU A 117 -5.40 -8.00 -10.58
C LEU A 117 -5.74 -7.23 -11.87
N THR A 118 -5.74 -7.91 -13.03
CA THR A 118 -6.18 -7.31 -14.29
C THR A 118 -7.68 -7.01 -14.30
N LEU A 119 -8.51 -7.93 -13.81
CA LEU A 119 -9.96 -7.71 -13.68
C LEU A 119 -10.26 -6.56 -12.71
N PHE A 120 -9.53 -6.49 -11.60
CA PHE A 120 -9.63 -5.41 -10.63
C PHE A 120 -9.21 -4.06 -11.23
N SER A 121 -8.15 -4.02 -12.04
CA SER A 121 -7.74 -2.81 -12.78
C SER A 121 -8.82 -2.37 -13.78
N CYS A 122 -9.44 -3.31 -14.49
CA CYS A 122 -10.57 -3.01 -15.37
C CYS A 122 -11.78 -2.46 -14.59
N LEU A 123 -12.17 -3.08 -13.49
CA LEU A 123 -13.32 -2.62 -12.69
C LEU A 123 -13.05 -1.26 -12.02
N SER A 124 -11.85 -1.05 -11.48
CA SER A 124 -11.46 0.23 -10.88
C SER A 124 -11.42 1.36 -11.90
N SER A 125 -11.03 1.09 -13.15
CA SER A 125 -11.08 2.10 -14.21
C SER A 125 -12.51 2.64 -14.44
N PHE A 126 -13.56 1.82 -14.28
CA PHE A 126 -14.95 2.30 -14.36
C PHE A 126 -15.29 3.25 -13.20
N VAL A 127 -14.82 2.95 -11.99
CA VAL A 127 -14.97 3.85 -10.82
C VAL A 127 -14.24 5.17 -11.07
N ILE A 128 -13.02 5.11 -11.60
CA ILE A 128 -12.21 6.28 -11.91
C ILE A 128 -12.87 7.09 -13.04
N VAL A 129 -13.47 6.48 -14.07
CA VAL A 129 -14.22 7.21 -15.13
C VAL A 129 -15.28 8.12 -14.53
N VAL A 130 -16.06 7.61 -13.57
CA VAL A 130 -17.11 8.42 -12.91
C VAL A 130 -16.52 9.61 -12.17
N ASN A 131 -15.36 9.43 -11.53
CA ASN A 131 -14.66 10.48 -10.81
C ASN A 131 -13.88 11.44 -11.73
N CYS A 132 -13.32 10.96 -12.85
CA CYS A 132 -12.61 11.75 -13.85
C CYS A 132 -13.53 12.63 -14.69
N CYS A 133 -14.85 12.41 -14.67
CA CYS A 133 -15.80 13.39 -15.19
C CYS A 133 -15.77 14.71 -14.40
N TYR A 134 -15.19 14.72 -13.20
CA TYR A 134 -14.87 15.94 -12.46
C TYR A 134 -13.42 16.35 -12.73
N GLU A 135 -13.18 17.62 -13.02
CA GLU A 135 -11.85 18.17 -13.33
C GLU A 135 -10.84 17.91 -12.20
N ASP A 136 -11.32 17.95 -10.95
CA ASP A 136 -10.54 17.65 -9.74
C ASP A 136 -9.99 16.22 -9.72
N GLY A 137 -10.73 15.25 -10.28
CA GLY A 137 -10.32 13.85 -10.28
C GLY A 137 -9.06 13.60 -11.10
N LEU A 138 -8.91 14.28 -12.23
CA LEU A 138 -7.75 14.16 -13.11
C LEU A 138 -6.51 14.83 -12.50
N LEU A 139 -6.69 15.95 -11.79
CA LEU A 139 -5.65 16.62 -11.02
C LEU A 139 -5.09 15.73 -9.92
N VAL A 140 -5.96 15.17 -9.06
CA VAL A 140 -5.55 14.28 -7.96
C VAL A 140 -4.78 13.08 -8.50
N MET A 141 -5.28 12.46 -9.57
CA MET A 141 -4.63 11.29 -10.16
C MET A 141 -3.25 11.58 -10.71
N ASN A 142 -3.05 12.74 -11.36
CA ASN A 142 -1.73 13.18 -11.82
C ASN A 142 -0.77 13.42 -10.65
N LEU A 143 -1.25 14.06 -9.57
CA LEU A 143 -0.43 14.33 -8.39
C LEU A 143 -0.01 13.04 -7.69
N VAL A 144 -0.92 12.09 -7.49
CA VAL A 144 -0.60 10.77 -6.93
C VAL A 144 0.38 10.02 -7.82
N GLY A 145 0.18 10.04 -9.13
CA GLY A 145 1.12 9.46 -10.10
C GLY A 145 2.52 10.06 -9.99
N SER A 146 2.63 11.39 -9.86
CA SER A 146 3.92 12.06 -9.68
C SER A 146 4.63 11.67 -8.37
N GLY A 147 3.88 11.46 -7.28
CA GLY A 147 4.42 10.95 -6.01
C GLY A 147 4.94 9.52 -6.13
N LEU A 148 4.20 8.64 -6.81
CA LEU A 148 4.64 7.27 -7.08
C LEU A 148 5.90 7.23 -7.97
N VAL A 149 5.99 8.10 -8.99
CA VAL A 149 7.20 8.23 -9.81
C VAL A 149 8.38 8.68 -8.96
N SER A 150 8.16 9.60 -8.00
CA SER A 150 9.19 10.00 -7.05
C SER A 150 9.70 8.83 -6.21
N PHE A 151 8.79 7.99 -5.69
CA PHE A 151 9.18 6.79 -4.95
C PHE A 151 9.95 5.81 -5.82
N TYR A 152 9.53 5.61 -7.07
CA TYR A 152 10.27 4.79 -8.03
C TYR A 152 11.68 5.34 -8.26
N CYS A 153 11.81 6.64 -8.54
CA CYS A 153 13.12 7.28 -8.70
C CYS A 153 14.01 7.14 -7.46
N TYR A 154 13.43 7.18 -6.26
CA TYR A 154 14.16 6.93 -5.02
C TYR A 154 14.66 5.48 -4.93
N THR A 155 13.87 4.50 -5.38
CA THR A 155 14.27 3.07 -5.39
C THR A 155 15.39 2.75 -6.39
N LEU A 156 15.66 3.62 -7.37
CA LEU A 156 16.79 3.46 -8.30
C LEU A 156 18.14 3.79 -7.64
N GLN A 157 18.13 4.44 -6.48
CA GLN A 157 19.34 4.67 -5.70
C GLN A 157 19.72 3.37 -4.99
N HIS A 158 21.02 3.09 -4.83
CA HIS A 158 21.51 1.91 -4.10
C HIS A 158 22.22 2.25 -2.78
N LYS A 159 22.22 3.54 -2.39
CA LYS A 159 23.08 4.07 -1.32
C LYS A 159 22.37 4.29 0.01
N PHE A 160 21.06 4.50 -0.02
CA PHE A 160 20.27 4.83 1.16
C PHE A 160 19.31 3.70 1.47
N HIS A 161 19.11 3.39 2.76
CA HIS A 161 18.10 2.43 3.14
C HIS A 161 16.69 2.97 2.79
N PHE A 162 15.80 2.07 2.38
CA PHE A 162 14.39 2.36 2.21
C PHE A 162 13.68 2.34 3.57
N SER A 163 14.21 3.10 4.52
CA SER A 163 13.68 3.23 5.89
C SER A 163 13.85 4.68 6.36
N GLY A 164 12.89 5.15 7.15
CA GLY A 164 12.87 6.51 7.70
C GLY A 164 12.05 7.53 6.89
N PRO A 165 12.12 8.84 7.25
CA PRO A 165 11.29 9.88 6.64
C PRO A 165 11.80 10.39 5.28
N SER A 166 13.00 10.01 4.85
CA SER A 166 13.63 10.56 3.64
C SER A 166 12.77 10.41 2.37
N PRO A 167 12.28 9.20 1.99
CA PRO A 167 11.45 9.06 0.79
C PRO A 167 10.12 9.80 0.90
N TRP A 168 9.59 9.99 2.12
CA TRP A 168 8.37 10.78 2.35
C TRP A 168 8.58 12.25 1.98
N PHE A 169 9.65 12.87 2.45
CA PHE A 169 9.96 14.27 2.13
C PHE A 169 10.18 14.48 0.63
N ILE A 170 10.86 13.54 -0.03
CA ILE A 170 11.12 13.63 -1.48
C ILE A 170 9.80 13.48 -2.26
N GLY A 171 8.95 12.51 -1.90
CA GLY A 171 7.64 12.33 -2.51
C GLY A 171 6.76 13.57 -2.36
N MET A 172 6.65 14.12 -1.14
CA MET A 172 5.87 15.33 -0.89
C MET A 172 6.42 16.55 -1.63
N ALA A 173 7.75 16.70 -1.72
CA ALA A 173 8.37 17.78 -2.48
C ALA A 173 8.00 17.70 -3.97
N VAL A 174 8.06 16.50 -4.57
CA VAL A 174 7.70 16.28 -5.98
C VAL A 174 6.21 16.54 -6.23
N VAL A 175 5.32 16.13 -5.31
CA VAL A 175 3.88 16.42 -5.39
C VAL A 175 3.63 17.93 -5.36
N CYS A 176 4.25 18.66 -4.43
CA CYS A 176 4.11 20.12 -4.33
C CYS A 176 4.67 20.86 -5.56
N LEU A 177 5.80 20.40 -6.11
CA LEU A 177 6.37 20.96 -7.34
C LEU A 177 5.46 20.71 -8.55
N ASN A 178 4.93 19.49 -8.71
CA ASN A 178 3.99 19.17 -9.78
C ASN A 178 2.69 19.94 -9.64
N ALA A 179 2.17 20.11 -8.42
CA ALA A 179 0.97 20.92 -8.19
C ALA A 179 1.19 22.37 -8.58
N SER A 180 2.35 22.96 -8.21
CA SER A 180 2.69 24.32 -8.60
C SER A 180 2.72 24.46 -10.13
N TRP A 181 3.27 23.47 -10.84
CA TRP A 181 3.29 23.44 -12.30
C TRP A 181 1.89 23.30 -12.92
N LEU A 182 1.07 22.40 -12.41
CA LEU A 182 -0.32 22.19 -12.84
C LEU A 182 -1.17 23.45 -12.64
N ARG A 183 -0.95 24.18 -11.54
CA ARG A 183 -1.61 25.47 -11.29
C ARG A 183 -1.41 26.46 -12.43
N PHE A 184 -0.18 26.57 -12.95
CA PHE A 184 0.13 27.47 -14.05
C PHE A 184 -0.50 27.04 -15.38
N ILE A 185 -0.64 25.73 -15.61
CA ILE A 185 -1.21 25.20 -16.86
C ILE A 185 -2.73 25.38 -16.91
N PHE A 186 -3.41 25.14 -15.79
CA PHE A 186 -4.87 25.14 -15.71
C PHE A 186 -5.44 26.46 -15.17
N ASP A 187 -4.59 27.46 -14.89
CA ASP A 187 -4.96 28.77 -14.34
C ASP A 187 -5.88 28.68 -13.09
N LEU A 188 -5.57 27.72 -12.21
CA LEU A 188 -6.36 27.42 -11.01
C LEU A 188 -6.08 28.41 -9.87
N ASP A 189 -7.12 28.65 -9.07
CA ASP A 189 -6.98 29.41 -7.84
C ASP A 189 -6.15 28.66 -6.78
N ALA A 190 -5.48 29.43 -5.92
CA ALA A 190 -4.59 28.87 -4.89
C ALA A 190 -5.34 27.96 -3.89
N LEU A 191 -6.62 28.25 -3.63
CA LEU A 191 -7.45 27.48 -2.71
C LEU A 191 -7.98 26.20 -3.36
N GLU A 192 -8.29 26.25 -4.65
CA GLU A 192 -8.81 25.09 -5.39
C GLU A 192 -7.77 23.99 -5.50
N ILE A 193 -6.48 24.35 -5.69
CA ILE A 193 -5.41 23.36 -5.77
C ILE A 193 -4.99 22.80 -4.40
N LEU A 194 -5.34 23.45 -3.30
CA LEU A 194 -4.96 22.99 -1.96
C LEU A 194 -5.63 21.66 -1.58
N ALA A 195 -6.90 21.50 -1.97
CA ALA A 195 -7.65 20.25 -1.77
C ALA A 195 -7.02 19.03 -2.48
N PRO A 196 -6.72 19.07 -3.79
CA PRO A 196 -6.08 17.95 -4.48
C PRO A 196 -4.64 17.70 -4.02
N ILE A 197 -3.89 18.74 -3.61
CA ILE A 197 -2.56 18.56 -2.98
C ILE A 197 -2.70 17.79 -1.66
N GLY A 198 -3.65 18.19 -0.80
CA GLY A 198 -3.89 17.53 0.48
C GLY A 198 -4.28 16.06 0.29
N LEU A 199 -5.24 15.80 -0.61
CA LEU A 199 -5.69 14.45 -0.90
C LEU A 199 -4.58 13.57 -1.49
N ALA A 200 -3.83 14.09 -2.47
CA ALA A 200 -2.71 13.36 -3.07
C ALA A 200 -1.59 13.10 -2.07
N GLY A 201 -1.26 14.07 -1.22
CA GLY A 201 -0.24 13.92 -0.17
C GLY A 201 -0.61 12.86 0.87
N VAL A 202 -1.88 12.81 1.28
CA VAL A 202 -2.40 11.77 2.18
C VAL A 202 -2.31 10.39 1.52
N ILE A 203 -2.74 10.25 0.25
CA ILE A 203 -2.65 8.98 -0.49
C ILE A 203 -1.19 8.54 -0.62
N CYS A 204 -0.29 9.43 -1.02
CA CYS A 204 1.15 9.12 -1.13
C CYS A 204 1.77 8.70 0.21
N THR A 205 1.33 9.31 1.32
CA THR A 205 1.79 8.93 2.66
C THR A 205 1.31 7.52 3.02
N TYR A 206 0.04 7.20 2.77
CA TYR A 206 -0.49 5.85 3.01
C TYR A 206 0.22 4.79 2.16
N VAL A 207 0.46 5.07 0.88
CA VAL A 207 1.20 4.16 0.00
C VAL A 207 2.60 3.89 0.55
N LEU A 208 3.30 4.93 1.00
CA LEU A 208 4.64 4.76 1.56
C LEU A 208 4.64 3.93 2.84
N LEU A 209 3.67 4.17 3.74
CA LEU A 209 3.53 3.41 4.99
C LEU A 209 3.20 1.95 4.73
N ASP A 210 2.28 1.66 3.81
CA ASP A 210 1.95 0.28 3.45
C ASP A 210 3.14 -0.42 2.76
N LEU A 211 3.93 0.30 1.98
CA LEU A 211 5.15 -0.21 1.38
C LEU A 211 6.20 -0.59 2.44
N TYR A 212 6.33 0.17 3.53
CA TYR A 212 7.16 -0.21 4.67
C TYR A 212 6.66 -1.46 5.37
N TYR A 213 5.35 -1.57 5.58
CA TYR A 213 4.75 -2.76 6.18
C TYR A 213 4.92 -4.00 5.29
N ILE A 214 4.74 -3.85 3.97
CA ILE A 214 4.94 -4.92 2.98
C ILE A 214 6.39 -5.40 2.97
N MET A 215 7.35 -4.47 3.04
CA MET A 215 8.77 -4.82 3.05
C MET A 215 9.14 -5.65 4.29
N ASP A 216 8.46 -5.44 5.41
CA ASP A 216 8.72 -6.16 6.66
C ASP A 216 7.97 -7.50 6.76
N ASN A 217 6.83 -7.66 6.09
CA ASN A 217 5.97 -8.84 6.24
C ASN A 217 5.94 -9.79 5.03
N ILE A 218 6.43 -9.37 3.87
CA ILE A 218 6.37 -10.16 2.62
C ILE A 218 7.77 -10.51 2.16
N SER A 219 7.96 -11.74 1.68
CA SER A 219 9.22 -12.19 1.08
C SER A 219 9.43 -11.66 -0.33
N GLY A 220 10.69 -11.50 -0.74
CA GLY A 220 11.06 -10.92 -2.04
C GLY A 220 10.53 -11.67 -3.26
N GLU A 221 10.12 -12.93 -3.10
CA GLU A 221 9.55 -13.76 -4.16
C GLU A 221 8.07 -13.43 -4.48
N ASP A 222 7.36 -12.76 -3.57
CA ASP A 222 5.91 -12.50 -3.66
C ASP A 222 5.57 -11.09 -4.20
N VAL A 223 6.32 -10.62 -5.19
CA VAL A 223 6.15 -9.29 -5.79
C VAL A 223 4.70 -9.03 -6.26
N ILE A 224 4.04 -10.05 -6.82
CA ILE A 224 2.68 -9.91 -7.36
C ILE A 224 1.66 -9.72 -6.23
N LEU A 225 1.83 -10.45 -5.11
CA LEU A 225 0.96 -10.27 -3.94
C LEU A 225 1.15 -8.87 -3.34
N ALA A 226 2.40 -8.45 -3.16
CA ALA A 226 2.72 -7.11 -2.68
C ALA A 226 2.09 -6.02 -3.58
N THR A 227 2.21 -6.18 -4.90
CA THR A 227 1.61 -5.27 -5.89
C THR A 227 0.08 -5.22 -5.76
N THR A 228 -0.59 -6.36 -5.65
CA THR A 228 -2.06 -6.40 -5.51
C THR A 228 -2.52 -5.72 -4.22
N CYS A 229 -1.82 -5.93 -3.11
CA CYS A 229 -2.12 -5.26 -1.84
C CYS A 229 -1.97 -3.75 -1.97
N LEU A 230 -0.82 -3.29 -2.48
CA LEU A 230 -0.52 -1.87 -2.57
C LEU A 230 -1.45 -1.15 -3.56
N TYR A 231 -1.75 -1.76 -4.71
CA TYR A 231 -2.64 -1.16 -5.71
C TYR A 231 -4.06 -0.94 -5.17
N VAL A 232 -4.55 -1.87 -4.36
CA VAL A 232 -5.86 -1.73 -3.73
C VAL A 232 -5.84 -0.61 -2.69
N ASP A 233 -4.77 -0.50 -1.92
CA ASP A 233 -4.62 0.54 -0.90
C ASP A 233 -4.45 1.95 -1.50
N VAL A 234 -3.91 2.07 -2.72
CA VAL A 234 -3.92 3.33 -3.50
C VAL A 234 -5.35 3.80 -3.78
N LEU A 235 -6.27 2.88 -4.10
CA LEU A 235 -7.67 3.21 -4.39
C LEU A 235 -8.51 3.35 -3.12
N TYR A 236 -8.25 2.52 -2.13
CA TYR A 236 -9.01 2.45 -0.91
C TYR A 236 -8.12 2.06 0.28
N PRO A 237 -7.60 3.04 1.05
CA PRO A 237 -6.56 2.82 2.05
C PRO A 237 -7.10 2.24 3.37
N MET A 238 -8.11 1.35 3.36
CA MET A 238 -8.63 0.77 4.60
C MET A 238 -7.67 -0.20 5.27
N ARG A 239 -6.93 -0.98 4.49
CA ARG A 239 -5.96 -1.92 5.04
C ARG A 239 -4.76 -1.16 5.60
N CYS A 240 -4.24 -0.19 4.87
CA CYS A 240 -3.26 0.77 5.39
C CYS A 240 -3.73 1.40 6.71
N LEU A 241 -5.00 1.86 6.81
CA LEU A 241 -5.55 2.43 8.04
C LEU A 241 -5.57 1.40 9.19
N HIS A 242 -5.93 0.15 8.92
CA HIS A 242 -5.85 -0.93 9.91
C HIS A 242 -4.40 -1.18 10.36
N HIS A 243 -3.44 -1.29 9.44
CA HIS A 243 -2.02 -1.42 9.79
C HIS A 243 -1.52 -0.21 10.58
N LEU A 244 -1.98 1.00 10.25
CA LEU A 244 -1.68 2.22 11.01
C LEU A 244 -2.26 2.19 12.41
N CYS A 245 -3.49 1.68 12.59
CA CYS A 245 -4.06 1.48 13.91
C CYS A 245 -3.27 0.44 14.72
N GLU A 246 -2.85 -0.66 14.10
CA GLU A 246 -2.00 -1.67 14.75
C GLU A 246 -0.62 -1.10 15.12
N LEU A 247 -0.03 -0.27 14.26
CA LEU A 247 1.23 0.43 14.54
C LEU A 247 1.05 1.53 15.59
N SER A 248 -0.11 2.19 15.60
CA SER A 248 -0.52 3.19 16.58
C SER A 248 -0.75 2.57 17.96
N ASP A 249 -1.30 1.37 18.03
CA ASP A 249 -1.51 0.66 19.29
C ASP A 249 -0.20 0.09 19.85
N ASN A 250 0.78 -0.18 18.98
CA ASN A 250 2.14 -0.63 19.32
C ASN A 250 3.15 0.52 19.52
N LEU A 251 2.69 1.76 19.71
CA LEU A 251 3.50 2.99 19.62
C LEU A 251 4.74 3.06 20.53
N ASN A 252 5.88 2.69 19.94
CA ASN A 252 7.05 3.54 19.73
C ASN A 252 7.09 3.99 18.22
N MET A 253 6.19 4.87 17.73
CA MET A 253 6.20 5.34 16.31
C MET A 253 7.56 5.87 15.87
N LEU A 254 8.26 6.46 16.83
CA LEU A 254 9.51 7.15 16.59
C LEU A 254 10.64 6.18 16.26
N ASP A 255 10.58 4.92 16.72
CA ASP A 255 11.59 3.90 16.41
C ASP A 255 11.47 3.36 14.98
N VAL A 256 10.27 3.36 14.38
CA VAL A 256 10.09 2.99 12.96
C VAL A 256 10.62 4.08 12.02
N LEU A 257 10.54 5.36 12.42
CA LEU A 257 11.14 6.47 11.69
C LEU A 257 12.64 6.65 11.98
N TYR A 258 13.15 6.03 13.05
CA TYR A 258 14.53 6.10 13.49
C TYR A 258 14.98 4.70 13.92
N PRO A 259 15.50 3.85 13.01
CA PRO A 259 16.21 2.68 13.47
C PRO A 259 17.35 3.18 14.36
N GLY A 260 17.35 2.76 15.61
CA GLY A 260 18.37 3.13 16.58
C GLY A 260 19.79 2.88 16.03
N PRO A 261 20.82 3.54 16.60
CA PRO A 261 22.17 3.45 16.10
C PRO A 261 22.59 1.98 15.94
N PRO A 262 23.35 1.63 14.88
CA PRO A 262 23.81 0.27 14.68
C PRO A 262 24.53 -0.17 15.95
N HIS A 263 24.11 -1.31 16.51
CA HIS A 263 24.86 -1.95 17.57
C HIS A 263 26.27 -2.19 17.04
N ILE A 264 27.21 -1.39 17.55
CA ILE A 264 28.64 -1.58 17.36
C ILE A 264 28.98 -2.75 18.26
N GLU A 265 29.07 -3.95 17.68
CA GLU A 265 29.91 -5.03 18.22
C GLU A 265 31.32 -4.90 17.65
#